data_AF-A0A2A7UDM9-F1
#
_entry.id   AF-A0A2A7UDM9-F1
#
_cell.length_a   1.000
_cell.length_b   1.000
_cell.length_c   1.000
_cell.angle_alpha   90.00
_cell.angle_beta   90.00
_cell.angle_gamma   90.00
#
_symmetry.space_group_name_H-M   'P 1'
#
loop_
_entity.id
_entity.type
_entity.pdbx_description
1 polymer ?
#
loop_
_entity_poly.entity_id
_entity_poly.type
_entity_poly.pdbx_seq_one_letter_code
_entity_poly.pdbx_strand_id
1 'polypeptide(L)'
;MVSTLLAYKQLPADVTEPLRQLFTWLLWLVEAALICKLAVVGGRAGWEYFHPPPGPPPGPAEVVRVLLSWILASAAWPVAGSLLIDLAL
;
A
#
# COMPACT_ATOMS: atom_id res chain seq x y z
N MET A 1 14.75 -7.49 42.77
CA MET A 1 14.27 -6.55 41.74
C MET A 1 13.20 -7.27 40.96
N VAL A 2 11.94 -6.82 41.07
CA VAL A 2 10.84 -7.33 40.25
C VAL A 2 11.13 -6.87 38.82
N SER A 3 11.51 -7.80 37.95
CA SER A 3 11.41 -7.56 36.51
C SER A 3 9.93 -7.36 36.21
N THR A 4 9.49 -6.11 36.10
CA THR A 4 8.37 -5.75 35.24
C THR A 4 8.78 -6.10 33.81
N LEU A 5 8.73 -7.39 33.51
CA LEU A 5 8.71 -7.92 32.16
C LEU A 5 7.49 -7.24 31.52
N LEU A 6 7.71 -6.26 30.66
CA LEU A 6 6.68 -5.76 29.77
C LEU A 6 6.31 -6.94 28.87
N ALA A 7 5.41 -7.81 29.32
CA ALA A 7 4.85 -8.91 28.52
C ALA A 7 4.19 -8.38 27.23
N TYR A 8 3.90 -7.07 27.18
CA TYR A 8 3.45 -6.37 25.99
C TYR A 8 4.54 -6.12 24.95
N LYS A 9 5.83 -6.02 25.35
CA LYS A 9 6.91 -5.65 24.42
C LYS A 9 7.45 -6.82 23.60
N GLN A 10 7.36 -8.06 24.08
CA GLN A 10 8.00 -9.20 23.40
C GLN A 10 6.95 -10.25 23.07
N LEU A 11 6.23 -10.04 21.96
CA LEU A 11 5.32 -11.06 21.43
C LEU A 11 6.14 -12.28 20.95
N PRO A 12 5.67 -13.53 21.18
CA PRO A 12 6.39 -14.73 20.77
C PRO A 12 6.61 -14.77 19.25
N ALA A 13 7.77 -15.28 18.83
CA ALA A 13 8.11 -15.39 17.39
C ALA A 13 7.07 -16.19 16.59
N ASP A 14 6.43 -17.17 17.22
CA ASP A 14 5.35 -17.98 16.65
C ASP A 14 4.12 -17.14 16.24
N VAL A 15 3.96 -15.94 16.79
CA VAL A 15 2.84 -15.03 16.50
C VAL A 15 3.29 -13.88 15.58
N THR A 16 4.51 -13.37 15.76
CA THR A 16 5.01 -12.23 14.99
C THR A 16 5.38 -12.59 13.56
N GLU A 17 5.92 -13.78 13.32
CA GLU A 17 6.33 -14.21 11.98
C GLU A 17 5.12 -14.38 11.02
N PRO A 18 4.01 -15.03 11.41
CA PRO A 18 2.81 -15.08 10.57
C PRO A 18 2.20 -13.70 10.30
N LEU A 19 2.20 -12.80 11.30
CA LEU A 19 1.72 -11.42 11.13
C LEU A 19 2.60 -10.65 10.15
N ARG A 20 3.92 -10.78 10.25
CA ARG A 20 4.87 -10.19 9.31
C ARG A 20 4.63 -10.67 7.89
N GLN A 21 4.40 -11.97 7.71
CA GLN A 21 4.07 -12.53 6.41
C GLN A 21 2.75 -11.98 5.87
N LEU A 22 1.70 -11.92 6.71
CA LEU A 22 0.40 -11.37 6.34
C LEU A 22 0.49 -9.91 5.89
N PHE A 23 1.15 -9.05 6.66
CA PHE A 23 1.33 -7.64 6.30
C PHE A 23 2.14 -7.49 5.01
N THR A 24 3.16 -8.32 4.83
CA THR A 24 3.94 -8.33 3.58
C THR A 24 3.05 -8.67 2.38
N TRP A 25 2.21 -9.70 2.48
CA TRP A 25 1.25 -10.05 1.42
C TRP A 25 0.25 -8.93 1.13
N LEU A 26 -0.31 -8.30 2.17
CA LEU A 26 -1.25 -7.20 2.02
C LEU A 26 -0.62 -6.02 1.29
N LEU A 27 0.62 -5.66 1.63
CA LEU A 27 1.35 -4.59 0.95
C LEU A 27 1.56 -4.91 -0.53
N TRP A 28 2.00 -6.13 -0.84
CA TRP A 28 2.14 -6.58 -2.23
C TRP A 28 0.82 -6.56 -3.01
N LEU A 29 -0.29 -6.98 -2.40
CA LEU A 29 -1.61 -6.95 -3.03
C LEU A 29 -2.06 -5.53 -3.35
N VAL A 30 -1.86 -4.59 -2.42
CA VAL A 30 -2.20 -3.18 -2.62
C VAL A 30 -1.35 -2.58 -3.75
N GLU A 31 -0.05 -2.89 -3.76
CA GLU A 31 0.86 -2.41 -4.78
C GLU A 31 0.52 -2.97 -6.17
N ALA A 32 0.25 -4.27 -6.27
CA ALA A 32 -0.21 -4.90 -7.50
C ALA A 32 -1.53 -4.31 -8.01
N ALA A 33 -2.50 -4.05 -7.11
CA ALA A 33 -3.76 -3.42 -7.47
C ALA A 33 -3.59 -1.98 -8.00
N LEU A 34 -2.69 -1.20 -7.39
CA LEU A 34 -2.34 0.15 -7.85
C LEU A 34 -1.69 0.12 -9.24
N ILE A 35 -0.75 -0.79 -9.48
CA ILE A 35 -0.10 -0.97 -10.79
C ILE A 35 -1.14 -1.35 -11.85
N CYS A 36 -2.00 -2.33 -11.58
CA CYS A 36 -3.08 -2.73 -12.48
C CYS A 36 -4.00 -1.54 -12.80
N LYS A 37 -4.39 -0.77 -11.79
CA LYS A 37 -5.27 0.38 -11.99
C LYS A 37 -4.59 1.50 -12.79
N LEU A 38 -3.30 1.73 -12.57
CA LEU A 38 -2.53 2.70 -13.35
C LEU A 38 -2.44 2.29 -14.82
N ALA A 39 -2.24 0.99 -15.11
CA ALA A 39 -2.22 0.49 -16.49
C ALA A 39 -3.58 0.70 -17.19
N VAL A 40 -4.69 0.38 -16.51
CA VAL A 40 -6.05 0.57 -17.05
C VAL A 40 -6.36 2.04 -17.30
N VAL A 41 -6.12 2.90 -16.31
CA VAL A 41 -6.45 4.33 -16.41
C VAL A 41 -5.51 5.05 -17.38
N GLY A 42 -4.22 4.68 -17.40
CA GLY A 42 -3.25 5.21 -18.36
C GLY A 42 -3.60 4.83 -19.80
N GLY A 43 -3.98 3.57 -20.04
CA GLY A 43 -4.49 3.12 -21.33
C GLY A 43 -5.75 3.87 -21.76
N ARG A 44 -6.69 4.08 -20.83
CA ARG A 44 -7.92 4.84 -21.09
C ARG A 44 -7.64 6.32 -21.39
N ALA A 45 -6.77 6.96 -20.63
CA ALA A 45 -6.36 8.35 -20.87
C ALA A 45 -5.64 8.52 -22.21
N GLY A 46 -4.78 7.57 -22.58
CA GLY A 46 -4.15 7.51 -23.90
C GLY A 46 -5.15 7.32 -25.03
N TRP A 47 -6.16 6.46 -24.84
CA TRP A 47 -7.25 6.28 -25.80
C TRP A 47 -8.08 7.56 -25.98
N GLU A 48 -8.49 8.19 -24.89
CA GLU A 48 -9.25 9.46 -24.86
C GLU A 48 -8.48 10.61 -25.53
N TYR A 49 -7.14 10.58 -25.52
CA TYR A 49 -6.31 11.57 -26.23
C TYR A 49 -6.50 11.49 -27.76
N PHE A 50 -6.60 10.27 -28.32
CA PHE A 50 -6.82 10.07 -29.75
C PHE A 50 -8.31 10.03 -30.13
N HIS A 51 -9.20 9.72 -29.18
CA HIS A 51 -10.65 9.63 -29.34
C HIS A 51 -11.35 10.49 -28.26
N PRO A 52 -11.32 11.82 -28.41
CA PRO A 52 -11.84 12.72 -27.39
C PRO A 52 -13.37 12.53 -27.22
N PRO A 53 -13.85 12.30 -25.98
CA PRO A 53 -15.28 12.22 -25.71
C PRO A 53 -15.96 13.58 -25.86
N PRO A 54 -17.30 13.63 -25.99
CA PRO A 54 -18.04 14.88 -25.93
C PRO A 54 -17.94 15.46 -24.51
N GLY A 55 -17.04 16.44 -24.32
CA GLY A 55 -16.78 17.11 -23.04
C GLY A 55 -15.36 16.86 -22.50
N PRO A 56 -15.04 17.35 -21.29
CA PRO A 56 -13.72 17.15 -20.69
C PRO A 56 -13.43 15.65 -20.46
N PRO A 57 -12.25 15.15 -20.90
CA PRO A 57 -11.90 13.74 -20.71
C PRO A 57 -11.68 13.42 -19.22
N PRO A 58 -12.30 12.36 -18.67
CA PRO A 58 -12.13 11.97 -17.28
C PRO A 58 -10.77 11.28 -17.00
N GLY A 59 -10.10 10.74 -18.02
CA GLY A 59 -8.87 9.98 -17.90
C GLY A 59 -7.75 10.68 -17.12
N PRO A 60 -7.35 11.93 -17.47
CA PRO A 60 -6.26 12.62 -16.77
C PRO A 60 -6.52 12.82 -15.27
N ALA A 61 -7.76 13.15 -14.89
CA ALA A 61 -8.12 13.32 -13.48
C ALA A 61 -8.06 11.99 -12.71
N GLU A 62 -8.44 10.88 -13.34
CA GLU A 62 -8.29 9.55 -12.74
C GLU A 62 -6.82 9.13 -12.61
N VAL A 63 -5.94 9.44 -13.58
CA VAL A 63 -4.50 9.16 -13.46
C VAL A 63 -3.93 9.85 -12.22
N VAL A 64 -4.23 11.14 -12.04
CA VAL A 64 -3.77 11.91 -10.87
C VAL A 64 -4.27 11.29 -9.57
N ARG A 65 -5.53 10.86 -9.50
CA ARG A 65 -6.09 10.19 -8.31
C ARG A 65 -5.36 8.88 -8.00
N VAL A 66 -5.02 8.09 -9.02
CA VAL A 66 -4.26 6.84 -8.82
C VAL A 66 -2.85 7.12 -8.32
N LEU A 67 -2.16 8.12 -8.87
CA LEU A 67 -0.82 8.52 -8.42
C LEU A 67 -0.84 9.02 -6.96
N LEU A 68 -1.85 9.81 -6.58
CA LEU A 68 -2.02 10.25 -5.19
C LEU A 68 -2.25 9.06 -4.24
N SER A 69 -3.12 8.13 -4.63
CA SER A 69 -3.33 6.89 -3.87
C SER A 69 -2.05 6.07 -3.75
N TRP A 70 -1.20 6.06 -4.77
CA TRP A 70 0.08 5.36 -4.73
C TRP A 70 1.06 6.01 -3.76
N ILE A 71 1.19 7.35 -3.78
CA ILE A 71 2.03 8.09 -2.81
C ILE A 71 1.58 7.81 -1.37
N LEU A 72 0.26 7.84 -1.12
CA LEU A 72 -0.29 7.55 0.19
C LEU A 72 -0.05 6.09 0.61
N ALA A 73 -0.18 5.14 -0.31
CA ALA A 73 0.13 3.74 -0.06
C ALA A 73 1.64 3.52 0.21
N SER A 74 2.53 4.24 -0.47
CA SER A 74 3.97 4.20 -0.21
C SER A 74 4.32 4.74 1.19
N ALA A 75 3.55 5.69 1.73
CA ALA A 75 3.71 6.15 3.10
C ALA A 75 3.29 5.09 4.15
N ALA A 76 2.53 4.06 3.76
CA ALA A 76 2.18 2.95 4.64
C ALA A 76 3.36 1.99 4.87
N TRP A 77 4.35 1.94 3.97
CA TRP A 77 5.52 1.05 4.09
C TRP A 77 6.38 1.35 5.33
N PRO A 78 6.76 2.61 5.63
CA PRO A 78 7.47 2.95 6.86
C PRO A 78 6.68 2.64 8.13
N VAL A 79 5.35 2.82 8.11
CA VAL A 79 4.47 2.53 9.26
C VAL A 79 4.33 1.03 9.49
N ALA A 80 4.18 0.25 8.42
CA ALA A 80 4.24 -1.20 8.49
C ALA A 80 5.63 -1.66 8.96
N GLY A 81 6.69 -1.04 8.44
CA GLY A 81 8.06 -1.30 8.87
C GLY A 81 8.29 -1.04 10.35
N SER A 82 7.81 0.08 10.91
CA SER A 82 7.92 0.37 12.34
C SER A 82 7.13 -0.64 13.18
N LEU A 83 5.91 -1.00 12.77
CA LEU A 83 5.12 -2.03 13.46
C LEU A 83 5.81 -3.39 13.45
N LEU A 84 6.46 -3.76 12.35
CA LEU A 84 7.18 -5.03 12.22
C LEU A 84 8.52 -5.04 12.97
N ILE A 85 9.21 -3.91 13.05
CA ILE A 85 10.46 -3.76 13.81
C ILE A 85 10.18 -3.74 15.32
N ASP A 86 9.11 -3.08 15.77
CA ASP A 86 8.69 -3.08 17.18
C ASP A 86 8.20 -4.47 17.63
N LEU A 87 7.74 -5.33 16.72
CA LEU A 87 7.41 -6.74 17.01
C LEU A 87 8.65 -7.63 17.14
N ALA A 88 9.85 -7.16 16.77
CA ALA A 88 11.08 -7.94 16.72
C ALA A 88 12.05 -7.68 17.89
N LEU A 89 11.72 -6.77 18.82
CA LEU A 89 12.53 -6.38 20.00
C LEU A 89 11.83 -6.72 21.31
#